data_AF-A0A357EZL1-F1
#
_entry.id   AF-A0A357EZL1-F1
#
_cell.length_a   1.000
_cell.length_b   1.000
_cell.length_c   1.000
_cell.angle_alpha   90.00
_cell.angle_beta   90.00
_cell.angle_gamma   90.00
#
_symmetry.space_group_name_H-M   'P 1'
#
loop_
_entity.id
_entity.type
_entity.pdbx_description
1 polymer ?
#
loop_
_entity_poly.entity_id
_entity_poly.type
_entity_poly.pdbx_seq_one_letter_code
_entity_poly.pdbx_strand_id
1 'polypeptide(L)'
;MIFSFLKRSVFVFLAASVLAAAASSQTSSFSDAASARKKNANPKLAIPFVPGEKLLYEGKLDIGILPAVSVAELNFSVGETPVDTPFQINAEARSKGTIIKLFGFSFFMQVDSTITRDDFYALKTVKHDVQKERVRDSETIFDYKTDRVTFTETNPKEPMKPPRTIASQLEGETHDL
;
A
#
# COMPACT_ATOMS: atom_id res chain seq x y z
N MET A 1 17.73 -38.47 -38.11
CA MET A 1 18.79 -37.51 -37.76
C MET A 1 18.32 -36.14 -38.24
N ILE A 2 18.24 -35.01 -37.52
CA ILE A 2 18.67 -34.56 -36.19
C ILE A 2 17.80 -33.30 -35.85
N PHE A 3 17.55 -33.11 -34.57
CA PHE A 3 16.87 -32.07 -33.77
C PHE A 3 16.77 -30.60 -34.24
N SER A 4 15.73 -29.89 -33.74
CA SER A 4 15.81 -28.63 -32.94
C SER A 4 14.47 -27.84 -32.98
N PHE A 5 13.50 -28.05 -32.08
CA PHE A 5 13.21 -27.29 -30.84
C PHE A 5 13.54 -25.77 -30.85
N LEU A 6 12.51 -24.92 -30.92
CA LEU A 6 12.49 -23.68 -30.15
C LEU A 6 11.06 -23.23 -29.79
N LYS A 7 10.63 -23.59 -28.58
CA LYS A 7 9.51 -22.96 -27.88
C LYS A 7 9.90 -21.52 -27.54
N ARG A 8 9.11 -20.53 -27.93
CA ARG A 8 9.16 -19.20 -27.32
C ARG A 8 7.87 -18.99 -26.52
N SER A 9 7.96 -19.33 -25.23
CA SER A 9 7.02 -18.87 -24.22
C SER A 9 7.14 -17.36 -24.10
N VAL A 10 6.09 -16.65 -24.51
CA VAL A 10 5.94 -15.21 -24.27
C VAL A 10 5.41 -15.05 -22.85
N PHE A 11 6.32 -14.83 -21.90
CA PHE A 11 5.97 -14.33 -20.57
C PHE A 11 5.70 -12.83 -20.69
N VAL A 12 4.43 -12.44 -20.68
CA VAL A 12 4.03 -11.04 -20.50
C VAL A 12 4.03 -10.76 -19.00
N PHE A 13 5.13 -10.19 -18.50
CA PHE A 13 5.15 -9.51 -17.20
C PHE A 13 4.57 -8.11 -17.41
N LEU A 14 3.31 -7.89 -17.04
CA LEU A 14 2.75 -6.55 -16.90
C LEU A 14 3.14 -6.03 -15.51
N ALA A 15 4.32 -5.40 -15.42
CA ALA A 15 4.72 -4.63 -14.27
C ALA A 15 4.00 -3.28 -14.32
N ALA A 16 3.02 -3.07 -13.44
CA ALA A 16 2.43 -1.75 -13.23
C ALA A 16 3.36 -0.94 -12.32
N SER A 17 4.29 -0.25 -12.95
CA SER A 17 5.09 0.82 -12.37
C SER A 17 4.29 2.12 -12.35
N VAL A 18 3.86 2.55 -11.18
CA VAL A 18 3.52 3.95 -10.90
C VAL A 18 4.01 4.28 -9.48
N LEU A 19 5.25 4.75 -9.37
CA LEU A 19 5.57 6.02 -8.68
C LEU A 19 7.07 6.32 -8.87
N ALA A 20 7.36 7.33 -9.68
CA ALA A 20 8.68 7.94 -9.78
C ALA A 20 8.51 9.43 -9.51
N ALA A 21 9.10 9.93 -8.43
CA ALA A 21 9.55 11.31 -8.33
C ALA A 21 10.63 11.45 -7.25
N ALA A 22 11.79 11.95 -7.69
CA ALA A 22 12.88 12.55 -6.92
C ALA A 22 13.81 11.62 -6.11
N ALA A 23 14.75 10.99 -6.81
CA ALA A 23 16.10 10.78 -6.29
C ALA A 23 17.00 11.90 -6.85
N SER A 24 17.42 12.84 -5.99
CA SER A 24 18.64 13.62 -6.20
C SER A 24 19.63 13.20 -5.13
N SER A 25 20.70 12.53 -5.56
CA SER A 25 21.83 12.10 -4.77
C SER A 25 22.61 13.30 -4.21
N GLN A 26 22.70 13.40 -2.89
CA GLN A 26 23.80 14.08 -2.20
C GLN A 26 24.38 13.13 -1.15
N THR A 27 25.54 12.59 -1.47
CA THR A 27 26.49 12.04 -0.50
C THR A 27 27.09 13.19 0.30
N SER A 28 26.87 13.20 1.62
CA SER A 28 27.71 13.92 2.57
C SER A 28 27.76 13.18 3.91
N SER A 29 28.90 12.54 4.14
CA SER A 29 29.65 12.41 5.39
C SER A 29 28.90 12.11 6.69
N PHE A 30 29.15 10.91 7.22
CA PHE A 30 28.88 10.53 8.60
C PHE A 30 29.78 11.30 9.57
N SER A 31 29.23 12.24 10.33
CA SER A 31 29.61 12.55 11.72
C SER A 31 28.69 13.62 12.29
N ASP A 32 28.18 13.37 13.50
CA ASP A 32 27.51 14.34 14.40
C ASP A 32 26.10 14.83 14.04
N ALA A 33 25.08 14.01 14.31
CA ALA A 33 23.68 14.44 14.41
C ALA A 33 22.91 13.82 15.59
N ALA A 34 23.61 13.38 16.64
CA ALA A 34 22.98 12.89 17.88
C ALA A 34 22.57 14.02 18.85
N SER A 35 22.40 15.26 18.39
CA SER A 35 21.95 16.36 19.24
C SER A 35 21.06 17.33 18.48
N ALA A 36 19.92 17.66 19.10
CA ALA A 36 18.94 18.68 18.72
C ALA A 36 17.93 18.32 17.60
N ARG A 37 17.07 17.33 17.85
CA ARG A 37 15.72 17.32 17.26
C ARG A 37 14.89 18.43 17.95
N LYS A 38 15.13 19.68 17.55
CA LYS A 38 14.30 20.83 17.95
C LYS A 38 12.86 20.51 17.52
N LYS A 39 11.96 20.41 18.50
CA LYS A 39 10.51 20.43 18.35
C LYS A 39 10.10 21.75 17.69
N ASN A 40 10.22 21.84 16.37
CA ASN A 40 9.43 22.79 15.62
C ASN A 40 8.00 22.24 15.70
N ALA A 41 7.13 22.91 16.45
CA ALA A 41 5.72 22.58 16.45
C ALA A 41 5.21 22.75 15.02
N ASN A 42 5.02 21.64 14.31
CA ASN A 42 4.40 21.64 13.00
C ASN A 42 2.98 22.21 13.19
N PRO A 43 2.54 23.21 12.40
CA PRO A 43 1.17 23.69 12.51
C PRO A 43 0.21 22.51 12.31
N LYS A 44 -0.71 22.32 13.27
CA LYS A 44 -1.72 21.27 13.24
C LYS A 44 -2.39 21.25 11.87
N LEU A 45 -2.28 20.13 11.16
CA LEU A 45 -2.79 20.02 9.81
C LEU A 45 -4.32 20.10 9.81
N ALA A 46 -4.87 20.81 8.83
CA ALA A 46 -6.31 20.79 8.61
C ALA A 46 -6.73 19.40 8.16
N ILE A 47 -7.77 18.85 8.78
CA ILE A 47 -8.29 17.51 8.45
C ILE A 47 -9.00 17.60 7.08
N PRO A 48 -8.53 16.88 6.04
CA PRO A 48 -9.05 17.03 4.68
C PRO A 48 -10.28 16.15 4.39
N PHE A 49 -10.77 15.43 5.40
CA PHE A 49 -11.89 14.47 5.31
C PHE A 49 -12.82 14.61 6.50
N VAL A 50 -14.01 14.03 6.39
CA VAL A 50 -14.99 13.97 7.49
C VAL A 50 -14.99 12.57 8.11
N PRO A 51 -15.04 12.41 9.45
CA PRO A 51 -15.26 11.10 10.05
C PRO A 51 -16.55 10.45 9.51
N GLY A 52 -16.47 9.19 9.09
CA GLY A 52 -17.58 8.50 8.41
C GLY A 52 -17.66 8.74 6.90
N GLU A 53 -16.78 9.57 6.32
CA GLU A 53 -16.73 9.81 4.88
C GLU A 53 -16.45 8.53 4.09
N LYS A 54 -17.14 8.39 2.96
CA LYS A 54 -16.98 7.28 2.02
C LYS A 54 -16.86 7.83 0.62
N LEU A 55 -15.81 7.43 -0.08
CA LEU A 55 -15.53 7.81 -1.46
C LEU A 55 -15.47 6.54 -2.31
N LEU A 56 -16.29 6.50 -3.35
CA LEU A 56 -16.35 5.40 -4.30
C LEU A 56 -15.75 5.87 -5.63
N TYR A 57 -14.74 5.15 -6.10
CA TYR A 57 -14.07 5.41 -7.36
C TYR A 57 -14.18 4.21 -8.29
N GLU A 58 -14.28 4.48 -9.59
CA GLU A 58 -14.27 3.47 -10.63
C GLU A 58 -13.02 3.64 -11.49
N GLY A 59 -12.18 2.61 -11.54
CA GLY A 59 -11.04 2.54 -12.43
C GLY A 59 -11.51 2.12 -13.82
N LYS A 60 -11.25 2.96 -14.82
CA LYS A 60 -11.51 2.68 -16.24
C LYS A 60 -10.21 2.60 -17.01
N LEU A 61 -10.11 1.61 -17.89
CA LEU A 61 -9.00 1.45 -18.81
C LEU A 61 -9.44 1.93 -20.19
N ASP A 62 -8.70 2.89 -20.75
CA ASP A 62 -8.85 3.32 -22.14
C ASP A 62 -7.85 2.56 -23.02
N ILE A 63 -8.36 1.91 -24.06
CA ILE A 63 -7.57 1.11 -25.02
C ILE A 63 -7.53 1.84 -26.39
N GLY A 64 -8.04 3.08 -26.46
CA GLY A 64 -8.00 3.99 -27.61
C GLY A 64 -8.95 3.63 -28.75
N ILE A 65 -9.08 2.34 -29.07
CA ILE A 65 -9.91 1.82 -30.17
C ILE A 65 -11.30 1.38 -29.67
N LEU A 66 -11.44 1.12 -28.37
CA LEU A 66 -12.67 0.66 -27.72
C LEU A 66 -13.13 1.69 -26.68
N PRO A 67 -14.43 1.76 -26.36
CA PRO A 67 -14.91 2.54 -25.23
C PRO A 67 -14.16 2.15 -23.95
N ALA A 68 -13.90 3.15 -23.09
CA ALA A 68 -13.26 2.91 -21.82
C ALA A 68 -14.04 1.87 -21.00
N VAL A 69 -13.32 0.86 -20.53
CA VAL A 69 -13.90 -0.30 -19.86
C VAL A 69 -13.60 -0.25 -18.38
N SER A 70 -14.61 -0.48 -17.55
CA SER A 70 -14.41 -0.58 -16.11
C SER A 70 -13.56 -1.80 -15.78
N VAL A 71 -12.50 -1.58 -15.01
CA VAL A 71 -11.50 -2.58 -14.63
C VAL A 71 -11.37 -2.69 -13.11
N ALA A 72 -11.71 -1.65 -12.36
CA ALA A 72 -11.58 -1.69 -10.91
C ALA A 72 -12.66 -0.86 -10.23
N GLU A 73 -12.93 -1.21 -8.99
CA GLU A 73 -13.66 -0.39 -8.05
C GLU A 73 -12.75 -0.15 -6.84
N LEU A 74 -12.69 1.09 -6.37
CA LEU A 74 -11.95 1.49 -5.19
C LEU A 74 -12.92 2.16 -4.22
N ASN A 75 -13.07 1.58 -3.04
CA ASN A 75 -13.81 2.14 -1.93
C ASN A 75 -12.82 2.68 -0.91
N PHE A 76 -12.92 3.96 -0.61
CA PHE A 76 -12.19 4.60 0.47
C PHE A 76 -13.17 5.00 1.56
N SER A 77 -12.84 4.75 2.82
CA SER A 77 -13.66 5.16 3.94
C SER A 77 -12.84 5.58 5.14
N VAL A 78 -13.35 6.57 5.87
CA VAL A 78 -12.82 7.01 7.15
C VAL A 78 -13.77 6.52 8.24
N GLY A 79 -13.26 5.73 9.18
CA GLY A 79 -14.01 5.22 10.31
C GLY A 79 -14.52 6.35 11.21
N GLU A 80 -15.68 6.13 11.82
CA GLU A 80 -16.17 6.99 12.90
C GLU A 80 -15.33 6.72 14.14
N THR A 81 -14.46 7.67 14.50
CA THR A 81 -13.62 7.54 15.69
C THR A 81 -13.92 8.67 16.69
N PRO A 82 -13.99 8.37 18.01
CA PRO A 82 -14.20 9.39 19.03
C PRO A 82 -13.20 10.54 18.94
N VAL A 83 -13.56 11.70 19.51
CA VAL A 83 -12.63 12.82 19.65
C VAL A 83 -11.34 12.35 20.34
N ASP A 84 -10.19 12.82 19.85
CA ASP A 84 -8.83 12.48 20.34
C ASP A 84 -8.36 11.03 20.13
N THR A 85 -9.08 10.24 19.33
CA THR A 85 -8.58 8.93 18.89
C THR A 85 -7.98 9.00 17.48
N PRO A 86 -6.99 8.13 17.16
CA PRO A 86 -6.46 7.97 15.81
C PRO A 86 -7.58 7.77 14.77
N PHE A 87 -7.35 8.22 13.55
CA PHE A 87 -8.26 7.89 12.45
C PHE A 87 -8.03 6.46 11.99
N GLN A 88 -9.12 5.79 11.64
CA GLN A 88 -9.08 4.51 10.93
C GLN A 88 -9.47 4.78 9.48
N ILE A 89 -8.61 4.41 8.55
CA ILE A 89 -8.83 4.57 7.12
C ILE A 89 -8.87 3.18 6.51
N ASN A 90 -9.92 2.90 5.75
CA ASN A 90 -10.06 1.67 5.00
C ASN A 90 -10.06 1.99 3.50
N ALA A 91 -9.26 1.24 2.75
CA ALA A 91 -9.22 1.28 1.30
C ALA A 91 -9.41 -0.14 0.75
N GLU A 92 -10.47 -0.37 -0.01
CA GLU A 92 -10.75 -1.64 -0.69
C GLU A 92 -10.69 -1.44 -2.21
N ALA A 93 -9.82 -2.17 -2.88
CA ALA A 93 -9.74 -2.23 -4.33
C ALA A 93 -10.15 -3.63 -4.83
N ARG A 94 -11.07 -3.69 -5.78
CA ARG A 94 -11.55 -4.95 -6.37
C ARG A 94 -11.58 -4.87 -7.88
N SER A 95 -11.17 -5.95 -8.55
CA SER A 95 -11.36 -6.07 -9.98
C SER A 95 -12.84 -6.04 -10.36
N LYS A 96 -13.18 -5.24 -11.38
CA LYS A 96 -14.53 -5.07 -11.91
C LYS A 96 -14.53 -5.28 -13.43
N GLY A 97 -15.68 -5.62 -13.99
CA GLY A 97 -15.89 -5.72 -15.43
C GLY A 97 -15.60 -7.08 -16.07
N THR A 98 -16.06 -7.24 -17.30
CA THR A 98 -16.07 -8.52 -18.03
C THR A 98 -14.74 -8.83 -18.72
N ILE A 99 -13.98 -7.80 -19.10
CA ILE A 99 -12.70 -7.96 -19.81
C ILE A 99 -11.64 -8.59 -18.91
N ILE A 100 -11.60 -8.18 -17.64
CA ILE A 100 -10.73 -8.80 -16.64
C ILE A 100 -11.03 -10.29 -16.49
N LYS A 101 -12.32 -10.67 -16.49
CA LYS A 101 -12.75 -12.07 -16.46
C LYS A 101 -12.32 -12.84 -17.71
N LEU A 102 -12.40 -12.22 -18.89
CA LEU A 102 -12.00 -12.84 -20.16
C LEU A 102 -10.50 -13.15 -20.21
N PHE A 103 -9.67 -12.25 -19.68
CA PHE A 103 -8.23 -12.47 -19.56
C PHE A 103 -7.83 -13.27 -18.31
N GLY A 104 -8.81 -13.74 -17.54
CA GLY A 104 -8.61 -14.54 -16.34
C GLY A 104 -7.82 -13.83 -15.25
N PHE A 105 -7.82 -12.50 -15.23
CA PHE A 105 -7.27 -11.72 -14.12
C PHE A 105 -8.36 -11.50 -13.07
N SER A 106 -7.98 -11.41 -11.80
CA SER A 106 -8.87 -11.06 -10.69
C SER A 106 -7.99 -10.66 -9.53
N PHE A 107 -8.34 -9.56 -8.88
CA PHE A 107 -7.65 -9.11 -7.69
C PHE A 107 -8.63 -8.52 -6.67
N PHE A 108 -8.26 -8.64 -5.42
CA PHE A 108 -8.92 -8.00 -4.30
C PHE A 108 -7.83 -7.56 -3.32
N MET A 109 -7.82 -6.28 -2.97
CA MET A 109 -6.91 -5.72 -2.00
C MET A 109 -7.73 -4.93 -0.99
N GLN A 110 -7.52 -5.19 0.27
CA GLN A 110 -8.06 -4.40 1.37
C GLN A 110 -6.89 -3.89 2.20
N VAL A 111 -6.92 -2.61 2.54
CA VAL A 111 -5.93 -1.99 3.41
C VAL A 111 -6.64 -1.21 4.50
N ASP A 112 -6.28 -1.51 5.73
CA ASP A 112 -6.73 -0.82 6.92
C ASP A 112 -5.54 -0.09 7.55
N SER A 113 -5.61 1.24 7.63
CA SER A 113 -4.57 2.08 8.22
C SER A 113 -5.10 2.81 9.44
N THR A 114 -4.25 2.92 10.46
CA THR A 114 -4.50 3.73 11.65
C THR A 114 -3.51 4.88 11.65
N ILE A 115 -3.98 6.13 11.66
CA ILE A 115 -3.13 7.31 11.58
C ILE A 115 -3.35 8.28 12.76
N THR A 116 -2.32 9.02 13.14
CA THR A 116 -2.44 10.07 14.16
C THR A 116 -3.38 11.20 13.69
N ARG A 117 -4.04 11.87 14.64
CA ARG A 117 -5.04 12.90 14.34
C ARG A 117 -4.41 14.25 14.01
N ASP A 118 -3.30 14.58 14.65
CA ASP A 118 -2.68 15.91 14.54
C ASP A 118 -1.79 16.03 13.31
N ASP A 119 -1.04 14.97 12.99
CA ASP A 119 -0.01 14.98 11.95
C ASP A 119 -0.18 13.89 10.86
N PHE A 120 -1.20 13.05 10.97
CA PHE A 120 -1.49 11.96 10.01
C PHE A 120 -0.36 10.95 9.81
N TYR A 121 0.44 10.70 10.84
CA TYR A 121 1.49 9.67 10.82
C TYR A 121 0.87 8.28 10.93
N ALA A 122 1.34 7.35 10.11
CA ALA A 122 0.89 5.97 10.16
C ALA A 122 1.35 5.32 11.46
N LEU A 123 0.43 4.68 12.19
CA LEU A 123 0.69 3.91 13.41
C LEU A 123 0.66 2.40 13.11
N LYS A 124 -0.29 1.98 12.29
CA LYS A 124 -0.49 0.58 11.92
C LYS A 124 -1.14 0.49 10.54
N THR A 125 -0.68 -0.46 9.73
CA THR A 125 -1.31 -0.79 8.46
C THR A 125 -1.48 -2.29 8.34
N VAL A 126 -2.68 -2.75 8.01
CA VAL A 126 -2.98 -4.15 7.71
C VAL A 126 -3.41 -4.24 6.25
N LYS A 127 -2.78 -5.11 5.46
CA LYS A 127 -3.13 -5.32 4.04
C LYS A 127 -3.50 -6.78 3.82
N HIS A 128 -4.63 -7.02 3.16
CA HIS A 128 -5.06 -8.31 2.68
C HIS A 128 -5.12 -8.27 1.15
N ASP A 129 -4.31 -9.07 0.48
CA ASP A 129 -4.17 -9.09 -0.98
C ASP A 129 -4.45 -10.50 -1.52
N VAL A 130 -5.41 -10.59 -2.43
CA VAL A 130 -5.84 -11.79 -3.12
C VAL A 130 -5.66 -11.57 -4.62
N GLN A 131 -4.76 -12.35 -5.20
CA GLN A 131 -4.50 -12.35 -6.64
C GLN A 131 -4.55 -13.79 -7.14
N LYS A 132 -5.71 -14.17 -7.69
CA LYS A 132 -6.01 -15.55 -8.09
C LYS A 132 -5.76 -16.53 -6.92
N GLU A 133 -4.76 -17.40 -7.07
CA GLU A 133 -4.39 -18.38 -6.06
C GLU A 133 -3.49 -17.82 -4.96
N ARG A 134 -2.85 -16.67 -5.17
CA ARG A 134 -1.97 -16.05 -4.17
C ARG A 134 -2.83 -15.25 -3.20
N VAL A 135 -2.70 -15.55 -1.91
CA VAL A 135 -3.28 -14.76 -0.80
C VAL A 135 -2.14 -14.34 0.12
N ARG A 136 -2.12 -13.07 0.52
CA ARG A 136 -1.15 -12.54 1.49
C ARG A 136 -1.83 -11.61 2.46
N ASP A 137 -1.48 -11.80 3.73
CA ASP A 137 -1.79 -10.85 4.78
C ASP A 137 -0.49 -10.20 5.21
N SER A 138 -0.51 -8.89 5.37
CA SER A 138 0.63 -8.15 5.90
C SER A 138 0.19 -7.17 6.97
N GLU A 139 1.06 -7.00 7.96
CA GLU A 139 0.89 -6.06 9.05
C GLU A 139 2.16 -5.23 9.16
N THR A 140 2.00 -3.91 9.20
CA THR A 140 3.07 -2.95 9.43
C THR A 140 2.78 -2.18 10.70
N ILE A 141 3.73 -2.14 11.61
CA ILE A 141 3.65 -1.40 12.88
C ILE A 141 4.73 -0.33 12.88
N PHE A 142 4.34 0.91 13.11
CA PHE A 142 5.23 2.07 13.18
C PHE A 142 5.38 2.48 14.66
N ASP A 143 6.52 2.15 15.24
CA ASP A 143 6.85 2.50 16.61
C ASP A 143 7.80 3.70 16.66
N TYR A 144 7.22 4.90 16.76
CA TYR A 144 7.94 6.15 16.91
C TYR A 144 8.63 6.31 18.27
N LYS A 145 8.38 5.43 19.26
CA LYS A 145 9.11 5.47 20.55
C LYS A 145 10.46 4.80 20.43
N THR A 146 10.54 3.75 19.60
CA THR A 146 11.78 2.99 19.36
C THR A 146 12.40 3.29 17.99
N ASP A 147 11.87 4.29 17.27
CA ASP A 147 12.23 4.65 15.90
C ASP A 147 12.35 3.39 15.01
N ARG A 148 11.30 2.54 15.04
CA ARG A 148 11.31 1.25 14.35
C ARG A 148 10.01 1.01 13.61
N VAL A 149 10.14 0.56 12.36
CA VAL A 149 9.03 -0.03 11.60
C VAL A 149 9.21 -1.54 11.54
N THR A 150 8.13 -2.27 11.79
CA THR A 150 8.10 -3.74 11.69
C THR A 150 7.04 -4.16 10.69
N PHE A 151 7.46 -4.82 9.62
CA PHE A 151 6.60 -5.42 8.61
C PHE A 151 6.57 -6.94 8.81
N THR A 152 5.39 -7.52 8.88
CA THR A 152 5.18 -8.97 8.95
C THR A 152 4.24 -9.39 7.83
N GLU A 153 4.65 -10.35 7.01
CA GLU A 153 3.83 -10.96 5.95
C GLU A 153 3.58 -12.44 6.26
N THR A 154 2.34 -12.88 6.08
CA THR A 154 1.93 -14.27 6.19
C THR A 154 1.22 -14.73 4.92
N ASN A 155 1.21 -16.05 4.70
CA ASN A 155 0.42 -16.68 3.67
C ASN A 155 -0.74 -17.43 4.36
N PRO A 156 -1.97 -16.92 4.33
CA PRO A 156 -3.11 -17.57 4.98
C PRO A 156 -3.39 -18.99 4.47
N LYS A 157 -2.98 -19.30 3.23
CA LYS A 157 -3.09 -20.65 2.65
C LYS A 157 -2.04 -21.63 3.19
N GLU A 158 -1.01 -21.16 3.87
CA GLU A 158 0.07 -21.96 4.46
C GLU A 158 0.30 -21.53 5.93
N PRO A 159 -0.65 -21.78 6.85
CA PRO A 159 -0.59 -21.25 8.21
C PRO A 159 0.57 -21.80 9.04
N MET A 160 1.10 -22.97 8.67
CA MET A 160 2.26 -23.58 9.32
C MET A 160 3.59 -23.00 8.85
N LYS A 161 3.60 -22.20 7.78
CA LYS A 161 4.81 -21.53 7.31
C LYS A 161 5.08 -20.32 8.21
N PRO A 162 6.31 -20.16 8.72
CA PRO A 162 6.62 -19.04 9.58
C PRO A 162 6.38 -17.70 8.85
N PRO A 163 5.83 -16.69 9.55
CA PRO A 163 5.72 -15.33 9.02
C PRO A 163 7.07 -14.79 8.57
N ARG A 164 7.07 -14.02 7.48
CA ARG A 164 8.25 -13.23 7.09
C ARG A 164 8.18 -11.89 7.82
N THR A 165 9.11 -11.67 8.75
CA THR A 165 9.21 -10.39 9.47
C THR A 165 10.46 -9.64 9.05
N ILE A 166 10.31 -8.35 8.79
CA ILE A 166 11.39 -7.40 8.48
C ILE A 166 11.21 -6.22 9.42
N ALA A 167 12.29 -5.84 10.11
CA ALA A 167 12.32 -4.62 10.90
C ALA A 167 13.33 -3.65 10.28
N SER A 168 13.02 -2.37 10.30
CA SER A 168 13.90 -1.32 9.81
C SER A 168 13.81 -0.09 10.71
N GLN A 169 14.83 0.77 10.63
CA GLN A 169 14.81 2.04 11.33
C GLN A 169 13.75 2.95 10.73
N LEU A 170 12.97 3.59 11.60
CA LEU A 170 11.98 4.58 11.20
C LEU A 170 12.67 5.94 11.19
N GLU A 171 12.94 6.44 9.99
CA GLU A 171 13.54 7.75 9.81
C GLU A 171 12.44 8.80 9.65
N GLY A 172 12.18 9.55 10.71
CA GLY A 172 11.27 10.67 10.64
C GLY A 172 9.79 10.30 10.59
N GLU A 173 9.03 11.21 10.01
CA GLU A 173 7.58 11.17 9.91
C GLU A 173 7.20 10.32 8.70
N THR A 174 6.37 9.30 8.89
CA THR A 174 6.01 8.37 7.81
C THR A 174 4.50 8.35 7.60
N HIS A 175 4.12 8.40 6.33
CA HIS A 175 2.76 8.22 5.86
C HIS A 175 2.70 6.88 5.11
N ASP A 176 1.59 6.17 5.27
CA ASP A 176 1.32 4.90 4.59
C ASP A 176 -0.16 4.89 4.20
N LEU A 177 -0.45 4.22 3.09
CA LEU A 177 -1.53 4.45 2.10
C LEU A 177 -1.27 5.54 1.07
#